data_AF-A0A8I2YXN3-F1
#
_entry.id   AF-A0A8I2YXN3-F1
#
_cell.length_a   1.000
_cell.length_b   1.000
_cell.length_c   1.000
_cell.angle_alpha   90.00
_cell.angle_beta   90.00
_cell.angle_gamma   90.00
#
_symmetry.space_group_name_H-M   'P 1'
#
loop_
_entity.id
_entity.type
_entity.pdbx_description
1 polymer ?
#
loop_
_entity_poly.entity_id
_entity_poly.type
_entity_poly.pdbx_seq_one_letter_code
_entity_poly.pdbx_strand_id
1 'polypeptide(L)'
;MYDGQTCRFGFRYPTFSTKEVVSTNVQRVIDSAHFFSQGFFGRGAENVTFLTTDNFTDPVSWLVPWESCPKLSYVEPYEAAQKWATEYIPPIMERLNGLIPGVGFSLNATRGALHGCPYDLAARGKSPWCGVFTARELRGLEYELDLFLDGYSGHASKGDPGPLVGAFYIKKLIER
;
A
#
# COMPACT_ATOMS: atom_id res chain seq x y z
N MET A 1 24.41 6.33 -9.50
CA MET A 1 23.67 7.03 -10.57
C MET A 1 22.26 7.21 -10.04
N TYR A 2 21.94 8.39 -9.52
CA TYR A 2 20.59 8.71 -9.06
C TYR A 2 19.71 8.79 -10.32
N ASP A 3 18.87 7.78 -10.54
CA ASP A 3 17.85 7.85 -11.58
C ASP A 3 16.96 9.07 -11.26
N GLY A 4 16.70 9.92 -12.26
CA GLY A 4 16.02 11.22 -12.13
C GLY A 4 14.53 11.12 -11.77
N GLN A 5 14.13 10.12 -10.97
CA GLN A 5 12.75 9.88 -10.56
C GLN A 5 12.32 10.69 -9.33
N THR A 6 13.26 11.18 -8.52
CA THR A 6 12.98 11.80 -7.21
C THR A 6 12.24 13.15 -7.27
N CYS A 7 12.20 13.83 -8.42
CA CYS A 7 11.59 15.17 -8.56
C CYS A 7 10.50 15.24 -9.65
N ARG A 8 9.95 14.10 -10.09
CA ARG A 8 9.04 14.02 -11.25
C ARG A 8 7.83 14.95 -11.17
N PHE A 9 7.24 15.10 -9.98
CA PHE A 9 6.08 15.97 -9.81
C PHE A 9 6.42 17.43 -10.12
N GLY A 10 7.56 17.93 -9.64
CA GLY A 10 8.03 19.29 -9.91
C GLY A 10 8.31 19.57 -11.38
N PHE A 11 8.93 18.61 -12.07
CA PHE A 11 9.15 18.73 -13.51
C PHE A 11 7.86 18.69 -14.32
N ARG A 12 6.86 17.92 -13.88
CA ARG A 12 5.58 17.82 -14.58
C ARG A 12 4.66 19.00 -14.31
N TYR A 13 4.71 19.60 -13.13
CA TYR A 13 3.85 20.70 -12.72
C TYR A 13 4.69 21.91 -12.27
N PRO A 14 5.46 22.54 -13.17
CA PRO A 14 6.44 23.57 -12.81
C PRO A 14 5.81 24.86 -12.27
N THR A 15 4.53 25.09 -12.53
CA THR A 15 3.77 26.26 -12.06
C THR A 15 2.90 25.97 -10.84
N PHE A 16 2.83 24.71 -10.40
CA PHE A 16 2.06 24.38 -9.21
C PHE A 16 2.76 24.94 -7.97
N SER A 17 2.01 25.59 -7.09
CA SER A 17 2.51 26.11 -5.83
C SER A 17 1.51 25.87 -4.73
N THR A 18 1.99 25.45 -3.57
CA THR A 18 1.23 25.37 -2.32
C THR A 18 2.12 25.82 -1.17
N LYS A 19 1.50 26.35 -0.11
CA LYS A 19 2.19 26.67 1.14
C LYS A 19 2.10 25.54 2.16
N GLU A 20 1.29 24.53 1.88
CA GLU A 20 0.94 23.47 2.82
C GLU A 20 1.14 22.09 2.19
N VAL A 21 1.67 21.17 3.00
CA VAL A 21 1.70 19.74 2.74
C VAL A 21 1.04 19.03 3.93
N VAL A 22 0.11 18.14 3.62
CA VAL A 22 -0.67 17.43 4.64
C VAL A 22 -0.35 15.94 4.61
N SER A 23 -0.17 15.34 5.79
CA SER A 23 0.07 13.92 6.01
C SER A 23 -0.88 13.36 7.07
N THR A 24 -0.97 12.03 7.19
CA THR A 24 -1.45 11.40 8.43
C THR A 24 -0.38 11.50 9.52
N ASN A 25 -0.73 11.21 10.77
CA ASN A 25 0.20 11.18 11.90
C ASN A 25 1.05 9.89 11.99
N VAL A 26 1.13 9.11 10.91
CA VAL A 26 1.89 7.86 10.85
C VAL A 26 3.31 8.15 10.35
N GLN A 27 4.35 7.77 11.10
CA GLN A 27 5.76 8.11 10.82
C GLN A 27 6.18 7.87 9.36
N ARG A 28 5.91 6.69 8.79
CA ARG A 28 6.28 6.38 7.40
C ARG A 28 5.62 7.31 6.37
N VAL A 29 4.43 7.83 6.67
CA VAL A 29 3.69 8.77 5.80
C VAL A 29 4.26 10.18 5.98
N ILE A 30 4.59 10.56 7.22
CA ILE A 30 5.29 11.81 7.53
C ILE A 30 6.63 11.88 6.78
N ASP A 31 7.44 10.84 6.89
CA ASP A 31 8.73 10.75 6.19
C ASP A 31 8.55 10.85 4.67
N SER A 32 7.56 10.14 4.12
CA SER A 32 7.23 10.19 2.69
C SER A 32 6.85 11.61 2.24
N ALA A 33 6.04 12.32 3.03
CA ALA A 33 5.62 13.68 2.73
C ALA A 33 6.80 14.68 2.86
N HIS A 34 7.73 14.47 3.79
CA HIS A 34 8.98 15.23 3.86
C HIS A 34 9.87 14.99 2.63
N PHE A 35 10.12 13.74 2.24
CA PHE A 35 10.92 13.44 1.05
C PHE A 35 10.26 13.94 -0.24
N PHE A 36 8.93 13.86 -0.34
CA PHE A 36 8.18 14.48 -1.44
C PHE A 36 8.39 16.00 -1.46
N SER A 37 8.29 16.66 -0.30
CA SER A 37 8.48 18.11 -0.18
C SER A 37 9.89 18.54 -0.59
N GLN A 38 10.92 17.80 -0.15
CA GLN A 38 12.30 18.05 -0.58
C GLN A 38 12.47 17.89 -2.09
N GLY A 39 11.88 16.84 -2.69
CA GLY A 39 11.94 16.60 -4.12
C GLY A 39 11.18 17.64 -4.96
N PHE A 40 10.05 18.14 -4.45
CA PHE A 40 9.21 19.10 -5.17
C PHE A 40 9.65 20.56 -4.99
N PHE A 41 9.87 21.01 -3.76
CA PHE A 41 10.20 22.42 -3.44
C PHE A 41 11.71 22.71 -3.40
N GLY A 42 12.55 21.67 -3.38
CA GLY A 42 14.01 21.83 -3.25
C GLY A 42 14.37 22.64 -2.00
N ARG A 43 15.15 23.72 -2.18
CA ARG A 43 15.52 24.64 -1.09
C ARG A 43 14.33 25.35 -0.44
N GLY A 44 13.19 25.41 -1.13
CA GLY A 44 11.96 26.01 -0.60
C GLY A 44 11.20 25.11 0.37
N ALA A 45 11.62 23.85 0.58
CA ALA A 45 10.90 22.91 1.44
C ALA A 45 10.78 23.37 2.90
N GLU A 46 11.75 24.15 3.40
CA GLU A 46 11.72 24.72 4.76
C GLU A 46 10.63 25.79 4.95
N ASN A 47 10.14 26.38 3.85
CA ASN A 47 9.10 27.41 3.88
C ASN A 47 7.68 26.82 3.75
N VAL A 48 7.55 25.50 3.67
CA VAL A 48 6.27 24.81 3.55
C VAL A 48 5.76 24.44 4.93
N THR A 49 4.53 24.83 5.24
CA THR A 49 3.86 24.41 6.46
C THR A 49 3.49 22.94 6.34
N PHE A 50 4.01 22.12 7.27
CA PHE A 50 3.65 20.72 7.37
C PHE A 50 2.51 20.54 8.37
N LEU A 51 1.44 19.88 7.94
CA LEU A 51 0.27 19.59 8.78
C LEU A 51 0.05 18.07 8.84
N THR A 52 -0.34 17.57 10.00
CA THR A 52 -0.84 16.20 10.17
C THR A 52 -2.36 16.21 10.37
N THR A 53 -2.98 15.04 10.36
CA THR A 53 -4.38 14.85 10.75
C THR A 53 -4.71 15.43 12.14
N ASP A 54 -3.73 15.54 13.04
CA ASP A 54 -3.91 16.10 14.38
C ASP A 54 -4.10 17.63 14.37
N ASN A 55 -3.76 18.30 13.26
CA ASN A 55 -3.97 19.74 13.08
C ASN A 55 -5.40 20.10 12.66
N PHE A 56 -6.26 19.10 12.41
CA PHE A 56 -7.64 19.30 11.96
C PHE A 56 -8.63 18.84 13.02
N THR A 57 -9.77 19.54 13.10
CA THR A 57 -10.85 19.24 14.06
C THR A 57 -12.06 18.61 13.40
N ASP A 58 -11.92 18.12 12.16
CA ASP A 58 -12.98 17.42 11.47
C ASP A 58 -13.40 16.18 12.28
N PRO A 59 -14.71 15.95 12.54
CA PRO A 59 -15.16 14.79 13.31
C PRO A 59 -14.87 13.45 12.61
N VAL A 60 -14.66 13.48 11.30
CA VAL A 60 -14.19 12.35 10.49
C VAL A 60 -13.02 12.86 9.66
N SER A 61 -11.87 12.20 9.79
CA SER A 61 -10.70 12.53 8.98
C SER A 61 -10.96 12.26 7.51
N TRP A 62 -10.67 13.22 6.64
CA TRP A 62 -10.74 13.06 5.19
C TRP A 62 -9.52 12.33 4.58
N LEU A 63 -8.49 12.04 5.39
CA LEU A 63 -7.32 11.24 5.00
C LEU A 63 -7.39 9.79 5.50
N VAL A 64 -7.98 9.57 6.69
CA VAL A 64 -8.15 8.24 7.30
C VAL A 64 -9.61 7.98 7.71
N PRO A 65 -10.60 8.17 6.80
CA PRO A 65 -12.03 8.08 7.13
C PRO A 65 -12.48 6.71 7.64
N TRP A 66 -11.72 5.66 7.32
CA TRP A 66 -11.98 4.29 7.78
C TRP A 66 -11.92 4.15 9.30
N GLU A 67 -11.14 4.97 10.01
CA GLU A 67 -11.03 4.91 11.49
C GLU A 67 -12.36 5.28 12.17
N SER A 68 -13.21 6.07 11.50
CA SER A 68 -14.53 6.46 12.00
C SER A 68 -15.67 5.60 11.43
N CYS A 69 -15.36 4.50 10.72
CA CYS A 69 -16.36 3.66 10.05
C CYS A 69 -16.46 2.27 10.71
N PRO A 70 -17.27 2.09 11.76
CA PRO A 70 -17.35 0.82 12.50
C PRO A 70 -17.93 -0.36 11.69
N LYS A 71 -18.60 -0.07 10.57
CA LYS A 71 -19.14 -1.11 9.67
C LYS A 71 -18.13 -1.56 8.61
N LEU A 72 -17.02 -0.84 8.43
CA LEU A 72 -15.95 -1.26 7.53
C LEU A 72 -15.20 -2.43 8.17
N SER A 73 -15.33 -3.62 7.59
CA SER A 73 -14.75 -4.85 8.10
C SER A 73 -13.79 -5.47 7.09
N TYR A 74 -12.60 -5.85 7.56
CA TYR A 74 -11.62 -6.57 6.76
C TYR A 74 -11.79 -8.10 6.83
N VAL A 75 -12.73 -8.62 7.63
CA VAL A 75 -12.86 -10.06 7.89
C VAL A 75 -13.23 -10.83 6.63
N GLU A 76 -14.37 -10.51 5.98
CA GLU A 76 -14.80 -11.25 4.79
C GLU A 76 -13.82 -11.10 3.60
N PRO A 77 -13.25 -9.89 3.31
CA PRO A 77 -12.22 -9.75 2.29
C PRO A 77 -10.97 -10.58 2.60
N TYR A 78 -10.58 -10.66 3.88
CA TYR A 78 -9.46 -11.49 4.30
C TYR A 78 -9.75 -12.98 4.13
N GLU A 79 -10.96 -13.44 4.44
CA GLU A 79 -11.39 -14.82 4.18
C GLU A 79 -11.38 -15.16 2.68
N ALA A 80 -11.81 -14.23 1.83
CA ALA A 80 -11.76 -14.42 0.37
C ALA A 80 -10.31 -14.57 -0.12
N ALA A 81 -9.40 -13.71 0.36
CA ALA A 81 -7.98 -13.81 0.07
C ALA A 81 -7.36 -15.12 0.59
N GLN A 82 -7.72 -15.56 1.80
CA GLN A 82 -7.27 -16.84 2.36
C GLN A 82 -7.78 -18.03 1.55
N LYS A 83 -9.04 -18.01 1.10
CA LYS A 83 -9.59 -19.04 0.24
C LYS A 83 -8.85 -19.12 -1.10
N TRP A 84 -8.48 -17.98 -1.68
CA TRP A 84 -7.65 -18.00 -2.88
C TRP A 84 -6.26 -18.58 -2.61
N ALA A 85 -5.65 -18.24 -1.47
CA ALA A 85 -4.36 -18.79 -1.05
C ALA A 85 -4.37 -20.33 -0.98
N THR A 86 -5.49 -20.95 -0.59
CA THR A 86 -5.60 -22.42 -0.59
C THR A 86 -5.63 -23.05 -1.98
N GLU A 87 -5.86 -22.28 -3.04
CA GLU A 87 -5.89 -22.77 -4.43
C GLU A 87 -4.51 -22.68 -5.09
N TYR A 88 -3.83 -21.54 -4.99
CA TYR A 88 -2.61 -21.29 -5.78
C TYR A 88 -1.30 -21.66 -5.05
N ILE A 89 -1.31 -21.72 -3.72
CA ILE A 89 -0.11 -22.03 -2.92
C ILE A 89 0.27 -23.51 -2.86
N PRO A 90 -0.66 -24.49 -2.82
CA PRO A 90 -0.27 -25.90 -2.63
C PRO A 90 0.77 -26.42 -3.63
N PRO A 91 0.69 -26.13 -4.95
CA PRO A 91 1.73 -26.56 -5.89
C PRO A 91 3.11 -25.92 -5.63
N ILE A 92 3.13 -24.67 -5.13
CA ILE A 92 4.36 -23.96 -4.76
C ILE A 92 4.99 -24.62 -3.54
N MET A 93 4.16 -24.89 -2.53
CA MET A 93 4.56 -25.54 -1.28
C MET A 93 5.15 -26.93 -1.54
N GLU A 94 4.52 -27.73 -2.39
CA GLU A 94 5.02 -29.04 -2.81
C GLU A 94 6.40 -28.90 -3.50
N ARG A 95 6.52 -27.97 -4.46
CA ARG A 95 7.79 -27.70 -5.15
C ARG A 95 8.91 -27.30 -4.19
N LEU A 96 8.65 -26.38 -3.26
CA LEU A 96 9.65 -25.92 -2.29
C LEU A 96 10.07 -27.03 -1.33
N ASN A 97 9.13 -27.84 -0.85
CA ASN A 97 9.43 -28.99 0.01
C ASN A 97 10.22 -30.09 -0.72
N GLY A 98 10.00 -30.27 -2.03
CA GLY A 98 10.80 -31.17 -2.86
C GLY A 98 12.24 -30.67 -3.09
N LEU A 99 12.42 -29.35 -3.20
CA LEU A 99 13.74 -28.74 -3.39
C LEU A 99 14.59 -28.68 -2.12
N ILE A 100 13.94 -28.57 -0.94
CA ILE A 100 14.63 -28.45 0.35
C ILE A 100 14.02 -29.43 1.36
N PRO A 101 14.36 -30.74 1.24
CA PRO A 101 13.85 -31.75 2.16
C PRO A 101 14.19 -31.42 3.62
N GLY A 102 13.22 -31.63 4.52
CA GLY A 102 13.39 -31.42 5.96
C GLY A 102 12.96 -30.05 6.50
N VAL A 103 12.71 -29.05 5.64
CA VAL A 103 12.20 -27.74 6.10
C VAL A 103 10.71 -27.82 6.45
N GLY A 104 9.90 -28.50 5.62
CA GLY A 104 8.46 -28.65 5.87
C GLY A 104 7.70 -27.33 5.79
N PHE A 105 7.82 -26.62 4.66
CA PHE A 105 6.99 -25.44 4.37
C PHE A 105 5.51 -25.77 4.51
N SER A 106 4.83 -24.97 5.34
CA SER A 106 3.37 -24.91 5.43
C SER A 106 2.79 -23.93 4.42
N LEU A 107 1.45 -23.90 4.30
CA LEU A 107 0.76 -22.91 3.46
C LEU A 107 1.13 -21.48 3.87
N ASN A 108 1.09 -21.16 5.17
CA ASN A 108 1.43 -19.83 5.67
C ASN A 108 2.92 -19.50 5.49
N ALA A 109 3.82 -20.48 5.68
CA ALA A 109 5.25 -20.26 5.44
C ALA A 109 5.53 -19.98 3.96
N THR A 110 4.85 -20.69 3.05
CA THR A 110 4.96 -20.49 1.60
C THR A 110 4.38 -19.14 1.19
N ARG A 111 3.22 -18.76 1.74
CA ARG A 111 2.61 -17.43 1.57
C ARG A 111 3.57 -16.32 2.02
N GLY A 112 4.18 -16.47 3.19
CA GLY A 112 5.20 -15.55 3.69
C GLY A 112 6.43 -15.46 2.79
N ALA A 113 6.90 -16.60 2.26
CA ALA A 113 8.04 -16.65 1.36
C ALA A 113 7.81 -15.87 0.06
N LEU A 114 6.58 -15.88 -0.49
CA LEU A 114 6.21 -15.09 -1.67
C LEU A 114 6.43 -13.58 -1.44
N HIS A 115 6.17 -13.09 -0.22
CA HIS A 115 6.44 -11.70 0.15
C HIS A 115 7.95 -11.37 0.26
N GLY A 116 8.83 -12.37 0.34
CA GLY A 116 10.28 -12.16 0.40
C GLY A 116 10.83 -11.39 -0.81
N CYS A 117 10.25 -11.59 -2.00
CA CYS A 117 10.65 -10.86 -3.21
C CYS A 117 10.42 -9.34 -3.09
N PRO A 118 9.18 -8.84 -2.91
CA PRO A 118 8.92 -7.40 -2.86
C PRO A 118 9.59 -6.72 -1.66
N TYR A 119 9.62 -7.34 -0.48
CA TYR A 119 10.25 -6.72 0.69
C TYR A 119 11.78 -6.59 0.55
N ASP A 120 12.47 -7.62 0.08
CA ASP A 120 13.92 -7.53 -0.14
C ASP A 120 14.26 -6.55 -1.26
N LEU A 121 13.45 -6.49 -2.33
CA LEU A 121 13.62 -5.48 -3.38
C LEU A 121 13.50 -4.06 -2.82
N ALA A 122 12.45 -3.79 -2.04
CA ALA A 122 12.24 -2.48 -1.44
C ALA A 122 13.37 -2.09 -0.48
N ALA A 123 13.87 -3.04 0.32
CA ALA A 123 14.89 -2.76 1.33
C ALA A 123 16.33 -2.73 0.78
N ARG A 124 16.64 -3.55 -0.24
CA ARG A 124 18.02 -3.81 -0.69
C ARG A 124 18.26 -3.56 -2.18
N GLY A 125 17.22 -3.25 -2.96
CA GLY A 125 17.30 -3.07 -4.41
C GLY A 125 17.55 -4.35 -5.21
N LYS A 126 17.64 -5.50 -4.54
CA LYS A 126 17.81 -6.84 -5.13
C LYS A 126 17.26 -7.90 -4.19
N SER A 127 16.74 -9.00 -4.73
CA SER A 127 16.22 -10.10 -3.94
C SER A 127 16.45 -11.46 -4.60
N PRO A 128 17.07 -12.44 -3.91
CA PRO A 128 17.14 -13.81 -4.40
C PRO A 128 15.76 -14.48 -4.43
N TRP A 129 14.82 -14.04 -3.59
CA TRP A 129 13.46 -14.59 -3.53
C TRP A 129 12.68 -14.39 -4.82
N CYS A 130 12.97 -13.33 -5.58
CA CYS A 130 12.31 -13.12 -6.87
C CYS A 130 12.63 -14.20 -7.90
N GLY A 131 13.76 -14.90 -7.76
CA GLY A 131 14.10 -16.06 -8.61
C GLY A 131 13.55 -17.38 -8.11
N VAL A 132 13.00 -17.43 -6.89
CA VAL A 132 12.42 -18.65 -6.30
C VAL A 132 11.04 -18.96 -6.86
N PHE A 133 10.31 -17.92 -7.30
CA PHE A 133 8.93 -18.00 -7.76
C PHE A 133 8.81 -17.66 -9.24
N THR A 134 7.88 -18.32 -9.92
CA THR A 134 7.54 -18.01 -11.31
C THR A 134 6.64 -16.78 -11.38
N ALA A 135 6.60 -16.13 -12.55
CA ALA A 135 5.67 -15.01 -12.79
C ALA A 135 4.18 -15.39 -12.63
N ARG A 136 3.82 -16.67 -12.80
CA ARG A 136 2.44 -17.14 -12.54
C ARG A 136 2.16 -17.23 -11.04
N GLU A 137 3.12 -17.71 -10.26
CA GLU A 137 3.00 -17.80 -8.80
C GLU A 137 2.93 -16.41 -8.15
N LEU A 138 3.74 -15.46 -8.62
CA LEU A 138 3.69 -14.07 -8.17
C LEU A 138 2.36 -13.38 -8.53
N ARG A 139 1.76 -13.70 -9.69
CA ARG A 139 0.39 -13.26 -10.02
C ARG A 139 -0.67 -13.88 -9.13
N GLY A 140 -0.43 -15.07 -8.58
CA GLY A 140 -1.26 -15.65 -7.54
C GLY A 140 -1.31 -14.77 -6.28
N LEU A 141 -0.14 -14.29 -5.82
CA LEU A 141 -0.03 -13.35 -4.71
C LEU A 141 -0.66 -11.98 -5.03
N GLU A 142 -0.44 -11.45 -6.24
CA GLU A 142 -1.03 -10.18 -6.64
C GLU A 142 -2.56 -10.25 -6.63
N TYR A 143 -3.16 -11.27 -7.25
CA TYR A 143 -4.60 -11.46 -7.21
C TYR A 143 -5.14 -11.70 -5.79
N GLU A 144 -4.36 -12.35 -4.92
CA GLU A 144 -4.70 -12.48 -3.49
C GLU A 144 -4.85 -11.13 -2.79
N LEU A 145 -3.93 -10.20 -3.06
CA LEU A 145 -3.96 -8.84 -2.53
C LEU A 145 -5.10 -8.03 -3.14
N ASP A 146 -5.40 -8.22 -4.44
CA ASP A 146 -6.52 -7.57 -5.10
C ASP A 146 -7.86 -7.99 -4.51
N LEU A 147 -8.06 -9.30 -4.26
CA LEU A 147 -9.27 -9.80 -3.60
C LEU A 147 -9.45 -9.17 -2.22
N PHE A 148 -8.37 -9.02 -1.46
CA PHE A 148 -8.42 -8.37 -0.15
C PHE A 148 -8.75 -6.89 -0.27
N LEU A 149 -8.03 -6.13 -1.11
CA LEU A 149 -8.16 -4.68 -1.20
C LEU A 149 -9.47 -4.25 -1.85
N ASP A 150 -9.91 -4.92 -2.92
CA ASP A 150 -11.17 -4.61 -3.58
C ASP A 150 -12.38 -4.97 -2.70
N GLY A 151 -12.30 -6.12 -2.01
CA GLY A 151 -13.31 -6.51 -1.03
C GLY A 151 -13.35 -5.60 0.21
N TYR A 152 -12.20 -5.06 0.63
CA TYR A 152 -12.14 -4.21 1.83
C TYR A 152 -12.55 -2.77 1.54
N SER A 153 -11.96 -2.14 0.53
CA SER A 153 -12.12 -0.71 0.27
C SER A 153 -12.42 -0.35 -1.19
N GLY A 154 -12.57 -1.35 -2.07
CA GLY A 154 -12.91 -1.16 -3.47
C GLY A 154 -14.40 -1.35 -3.75
N HIS A 155 -14.72 -1.66 -5.01
CA HIS A 155 -16.08 -1.78 -5.50
C HIS A 155 -16.72 -3.14 -5.19
N ALA A 156 -15.92 -4.16 -4.92
CA ALA A 156 -16.43 -5.45 -4.43
C ALA A 156 -16.80 -5.42 -2.94
N SER A 157 -16.58 -4.31 -2.24
CA SER A 157 -16.90 -4.19 -0.82
C SER A 157 -18.41 -4.29 -0.54
N LYS A 158 -18.79 -5.17 0.39
CA LYS A 158 -20.21 -5.40 0.72
C LYS A 158 -20.80 -4.20 1.45
N GLY A 159 -21.92 -3.70 0.94
CA GLY A 159 -22.60 -2.52 1.50
C GLY A 159 -21.94 -1.20 1.12
N ASP A 160 -21.08 -1.21 0.09
CA ASP A 160 -20.43 -0.03 -0.51
C ASP A 160 -19.61 0.87 0.45
N PRO A 161 -18.91 0.33 1.47
CA PRO A 161 -18.14 1.17 2.38
C PRO A 161 -16.93 1.83 1.69
N GLY A 162 -16.37 1.23 0.62
CA GLY A 162 -15.22 1.77 -0.11
C GLY A 162 -15.48 3.17 -0.71
N PRO A 163 -16.43 3.32 -1.64
CA PRO A 163 -16.82 4.63 -2.16
C PRO A 163 -17.31 5.60 -1.09
N LEU A 164 -18.01 5.12 -0.06
CA LEU A 164 -18.44 5.94 1.07
C LEU A 164 -17.26 6.57 1.82
N VAL A 165 -16.24 5.79 2.20
CA VAL A 165 -15.07 6.35 2.89
C VAL A 165 -14.28 7.28 1.96
N GLY A 166 -14.17 6.94 0.67
CA GLY A 166 -13.53 7.81 -0.33
C GLY A 166 -14.22 9.16 -0.52
N ALA A 167 -15.54 9.23 -0.33
CA ALA A 167 -16.31 10.47 -0.51
C ALA A 167 -15.88 11.61 0.43
N PHE A 168 -15.28 11.31 1.59
CA PHE A 168 -14.75 12.36 2.49
C PHE A 168 -13.59 13.12 1.87
N TYR A 169 -12.69 12.42 1.16
CA TYR A 169 -11.61 13.07 0.42
C TYR A 169 -12.17 13.90 -0.75
N ILE A 170 -13.14 13.35 -1.49
CA ILE A 170 -13.79 14.06 -2.61
C ILE A 170 -14.49 15.33 -2.14
N LYS A 171 -15.23 15.27 -1.02
CA LYS A 171 -15.83 16.45 -0.41
C LYS A 171 -14.77 17.51 -0.12
N LYS A 172 -13.64 17.12 0.49
CA LYS A 172 -12.55 18.06 0.79
C LYS A 172 -11.90 18.65 -0.45
N LEU A 173 -11.84 17.88 -1.54
CA LEU A 173 -11.34 18.33 -2.82
C LEU A 173 -12.27 19.37 -3.48
N ILE A 174 -13.58 19.18 -3.40
CA ILE A 174 -14.58 20.13 -3.94
C ILE A 174 -14.55 21.48 -3.19
N GLU A 175 -14.18 21.48 -1.92
CA GLU A 175 -14.02 22.69 -1.11
C GLU A 175 -12.78 23.54 -1.48
N ARG A 176 -11.84 23.01 -2.29
CA ARG A 176 -10.60 23.68 -2.69
C ARG A 176 -10.70 24.33 -4.07
#